data_AF-A0A931U696-F1
#
_entry.id   AF-A0A931U696-F1
#
_cell.length_a   1.000
_cell.length_b   1.000
_cell.length_c   1.000
_cell.angle_alpha   90.00
_cell.angle_beta   90.00
_cell.angle_gamma   90.00
#
_symmetry.space_group_name_H-M   'P 1'
#
loop_
_entity.id
_entity.type
_entity.pdbx_description
1 polymer ?
#
loop_
_entity_poly.entity_id
_entity_poly.type
_entity_poly.pdbx_seq_one_letter_code
_entity_poly.pdbx_strand_id
1 'polypeptide(L)' 'MRRTVHVDDELLEEARRVLGTDSIRATIEASLREAIRRRHLEELRRSLGTMDLDITSEELVRLRDED' A
#
# COMPACT_ATOMS: atom_id res chain seq x y z
N MET A 1 14.09 19.28 8.73
CA MET A 1 15.04 18.64 9.66
C MET A 1 16.06 17.85 8.85
N ARG A 2 17.36 17.98 9.15
CA ARG A 2 18.41 17.19 8.51
C ARG A 2 18.70 15.96 9.35
N ARG A 3 18.78 14.78 8.73
CA ARG A 3 19.18 13.52 9.35
C ARG A 3 20.22 12.86 8.44
N THR A 4 21.18 12.18 9.04
CA THR A 4 22.18 11.36 8.33
C THR A 4 21.85 9.90 8.57
N VAL A 5 21.79 9.11 7.51
CA VAL A 5 21.51 7.67 7.55
C VAL A 5 22.44 6.97 6.58
N HIS A 6 22.82 5.73 6.90
CA HIS A 6 23.54 4.86 5.98
C HIS A 6 22.52 4.01 5.23
N VAL A 7 22.58 4.03 3.91
CA VAL A 7 21.69 3.30 3.01
C VAL A 7 22.56 2.67 1.94
N ASP A 8 22.19 1.47 1.51
CA ASP A 8 22.82 0.81 0.37
C ASP A 8 22.52 1.57 -0.93
N ASP A 9 23.56 1.86 -1.71
CA ASP A 9 23.45 2.68 -2.93
C ASP A 9 22.68 1.95 -4.04
N GLU A 10 22.82 0.62 -4.15
CA GLU A 10 22.10 -0.17 -5.15
C GLU A 10 20.60 -0.18 -4.87
N LEU A 11 20.24 -0.33 -3.59
CA LEU A 11 18.85 -0.26 -3.13
C LEU A 11 18.24 1.13 -3.42
N LEU A 12 18.99 2.20 -3.19
CA LEU A 12 18.53 3.55 -3.42
C LEU A 12 18.30 3.82 -4.92
N GLU A 13 19.20 3.36 -5.78
CA GLU A 13 19.06 3.49 -7.24
C GLU A 13 17.95 2.60 -7.81
N GLU A 14 17.74 1.40 -7.28
CA GLU A 14 16.57 0.59 -7.63
C GLU A 14 15.27 1.28 -7.24
N ALA A 15 15.16 1.75 -5.99
CA ALA A 15 13.99 2.48 -5.52
C ALA A 15 13.73 3.74 -6.36
N ARG A 16 14.78 4.47 -6.77
CA ARG A 16 14.66 5.62 -7.67
C ARG A 16 14.03 5.25 -9.01
N ARG A 17 14.50 4.17 -9.64
CA ARG A 17 14.01 3.69 -10.93
C ARG A 17 12.56 3.20 -10.83
N VAL A 18 12.24 2.38 -9.83
CA VAL A 18 10.91 1.80 -9.63
C VAL A 18 9.87 2.86 -9.29
N LEU A 19 10.24 3.84 -8.45
CA LEU A 19 9.33 4.91 -8.02
C LEU A 19 9.32 6.11 -8.99
N GLY A 20 10.20 6.15 -9.98
CA GLY A 20 10.29 7.25 -10.96
C GLY A 20 10.62 8.60 -10.32
N THR A 21 11.58 8.63 -9.40
CA THR A 21 11.88 9.84 -8.60
C THR A 21 13.22 10.49 -8.97
N ASP A 22 13.23 11.82 -9.01
CA ASP A 22 14.36 12.61 -9.52
C ASP A 22 15.44 12.93 -8.47
N SER A 23 15.21 12.64 -7.19
CA SER A 23 16.17 12.93 -6.12
C SER A 23 16.10 11.93 -4.98
N ILE A 24 17.23 11.73 -4.27
CA ILE A 24 17.33 10.88 -3.07
C ILE A 24 16.24 11.23 -2.06
N ARG A 25 16.02 12.52 -1.82
CA ARG A 25 14.97 12.99 -0.90
C ARG A 25 13.58 12.53 -1.37
N ALA A 26 13.26 12.73 -2.65
CA ALA A 26 11.97 12.33 -3.21
C ALA A 26 11.77 10.81 -3.10
N THR A 27 12.81 10.03 -3.37
CA THR A 27 12.79 8.56 -3.24
C THR A 27 12.53 8.12 -1.81
N ILE A 28 13.23 8.70 -0.83
CA ILE A 28 13.05 8.38 0.58
C ILE A 28 11.64 8.75 1.03
N GLU A 29 11.16 9.95 0.69
CA GLU A 29 9.81 10.37 1.07
C GLU A 29 8.74 9.48 0.42
N ALA A 30 8.86 9.14 -0.86
CA ALA A 30 7.94 8.25 -1.56
C ALA A 30 7.95 6.84 -0.95
N SER A 31 9.13 6.29 -0.66
CA SER A 31 9.30 4.97 -0.05
C SER A 31 8.65 4.90 1.32
N LEU A 32 8.85 5.92 2.16
CA LEU A 32 8.23 5.98 3.49
C LEU A 32 6.71 6.10 3.43
N ARG A 33 6.18 6.93 2.52
CA ARG A 33 4.72 7.03 2.31
C ARG A 33 4.12 5.70 1.86
N GLU A 34 4.80 5.00 0.94
CA GLU A 34 4.35 3.70 0.46
C GLU A 34 4.38 2.63 1.56
N ALA A 35 5.43 2.60 2.39
CA ALA A 35 5.50 1.70 3.54
C ALA A 35 4.35 1.92 4.54
N ILE A 36 4.05 3.17 4.86
CA ILE A 36 2.90 3.53 5.72
C ILE A 36 1.59 3.09 5.07
N ARG A 37 1.39 3.40 3.79
CA ARG A 37 0.18 3.03 3.04
C ARG A 37 -0.02 1.51 3.02
N ARG A 38 1.03 0.73 2.76
CA ARG A 38 0.98 -0.74 2.79
C ARG A 38 0.59 -1.24 4.17
N ARG A 39 1.19 -0.70 5.23
CA ARG A 39 0.85 -1.10 6.60
C ARG A 39 -0.60 -0.81 6.95
N HIS A 40 -1.11 0.38 6.60
CA HIS A 40 -2.52 0.71 6.80
C HIS A 40 -3.44 -0.24 6.04
N LEU A 41 -3.12 -0.58 4.79
CA LEU A 41 -3.91 -1.54 3.99
C LEU A 41 -3.89 -2.95 4.60
N GLU A 42 -2.77 -3.41 5.14
CA GLU A 42 -2.71 -4.67 5.87
C GLU A 42 -3.53 -4.64 7.15
N GLU A 43 -3.51 -3.53 7.89
CA GLU A 43 -4.30 -3.36 9.11
C GLU A 43 -5.79 -3.29 8.79
N LEU A 44 -6.17 -2.58 7.73
CA LEU A 44 -7.53 -2.58 7.18
C LEU A 44 -7.96 -4.00 6.79
N ARG A 45 -7.13 -4.76 6.08
CA ARG A 45 -7.42 -6.17 5.75
C ARG A 45 -7.60 -7.03 7.00
N ARG A 46 -6.77 -6.84 8.03
CA ARG A 46 -6.89 -7.55 9.31
C ARG A 46 -8.15 -7.12 10.08
N SER A 47 -8.48 -5.84 10.08
CA SER A 47 -9.65 -5.29 10.80
C SER A 47 -10.97 -5.59 10.11
N LEU A 48 -10.97 -5.70 8.78
CA LEU A 48 -12.12 -6.17 8.01
C LEU A 48 -12.55 -7.58 8.45
N GLY A 49 -11.64 -8.33 9.10
CA GLY A 49 -11.91 -9.68 9.55
C GLY A 49 -12.23 -10.60 8.38
N THR A 50 -12.18 -11.90 8.60
CA THR A 50 -13.05 -12.79 7.83
C THR A 50 -14.48 -12.41 8.19
N MET A 51 -15.09 -11.51 7.42
CA MET A 51 -16.54 -11.41 7.41
C MET A 51 -17.04 -12.73 6.82
N ASP A 52 -17.66 -13.55 7.66
CA ASP A 52 -18.51 -14.63 7.19
C ASP A 52 -19.73 -13.93 6.56
N LEU A 53 -19.59 -13.63 5.26
CA LEU A 53 -20.69 -13.15 4.45
C LEU A 53 -21.63 -14.34 4.29
N ASP A 54 -22.56 -14.48 5.24
CA ASP A 54 -23.69 -15.40 5.18
C ASP A 54 -24.70 -14.87 4.16
N ILE A 55 -24.27 -14.80 2.91
CA ILE A 55 -25.06 -14.37 1.79
C ILE A 55 -24.87 -15.41 0.69
N THR A 56 -25.98 -15.90 0.16
CA THR A 56 -25.94 -16.89 -0.90
C THR A 56 -25.58 -16.21 -2.24
N SER A 57 -25.06 -16.99 -3.19
CA SER A 57 -24.77 -16.46 -4.53
C SER A 57 -26.02 -15.89 -5.22
N GLU A 58 -27.21 -16.47 -4.95
CA GLU A 58 -28.48 -15.97 -5.47
C GLU A 58 -28.86 -14.61 -4.88
N GLU A 59 -28.62 -14.37 -3.59
CA GLU A 59 -28.85 -13.07 -2.96
C GLU A 59 -27.92 -11.98 -3.49
N LEU A 60 -26.66 -12.31 -3.78
CA LEU A 60 -25.70 -11.37 -4.37
C LEU A 60 -26.10 -10.95 -5.79
N VAL A 61 -26.63 -11.87 -6.59
CA VAL A 61 -27.11 -11.54 -7.95
C VAL A 61 -28.32 -10.62 -7.86
N ARG A 62 -29.25 -10.89 -6.93
CA ARG A 62 -30.43 -10.07 -6.74
C ARG A 62 -30.09 -8.62 -6.36
N LEU A 63 -29.15 -8.44 -5.43
CA LEU A 63 -28.69 -7.11 -5.00
C LEU A 63 -27.96 -6.33 -6.11
N ARG A 64 -27.29 -7.02 -7.04
CA ARG A 64 -26.60 -6.39 -8.17
C ARG A 64 -27.57 -5.92 -9.26
N ASP A 65 -28.67 -6.64 -9.44
CA ASP A 65 -29.65 -6.36 -10.50
C ASP A 65 -30.76 -5.39 -10.01
N GLU A 66 -30.70 -4.93 -8.75
CA GLU A 66 -31.56 -3.88 -8.17
C GLU A 66 -30.97 -2.45 -8.32
N ASP A 67 -29.76 -2.30 -8.88
CA ASP A 67 -29.12 -1.02 -9.30
C ASP A 67 -29.21 -0.81 -10.82
#